data_AF-A0A2N1SAS3-F1
#
_entry.id   AF-A0A2N1SAS3-F1
#
_cell.length_a   1.000
_cell.length_b   1.000
_cell.length_c   1.000
_cell.angle_alpha   90.00
_cell.angle_beta   90.00
_cell.angle_gamma   90.00
#
_symmetry.space_group_name_H-M   'P 1'
#
loop_
_entity.id
_entity.type
_entity.pdbx_description
1 polymer ?
#
loop_
_entity_poly.entity_id
_entity_poly.type
_entity_poly.pdbx_seq_one_letter_code
_entity_poly.pdbx_strand_id
1 'polypeptide(L)'
;MRGRGRIVAVAVAVAAMTVAALATASLRSLAGGLELVVSVQSDGRRLLSVPAAAGDRLEFEWIHSVEHFPWFEYFDVAPGGAIVLRETRIGGFGAGVPYERGTSARVEDGFVVYSGIDETFPSYRWINSQTAVAAISLNGNVLARGSDLPHHEALELRIQQRR
;
A
#
# COMPACT_ATOMS: atom_id res chain seq x y z
N MET A 1 -40.25 -32.98 24.53
CA MET A 1 -39.44 -33.14 23.30
C MET A 1 -39.59 -31.89 22.43
N ARG A 2 -38.72 -30.89 22.58
CA ARG A 2 -38.57 -29.71 21.69
C ARG A 2 -37.27 -29.03 22.10
N GLY A 3 -36.21 -29.09 21.28
CA GLY A 3 -34.93 -28.48 21.67
C GLY A 3 -33.70 -28.77 20.80
N ARG A 4 -33.82 -29.47 19.67
CA ARG A 4 -32.67 -29.77 18.80
C ARG A 4 -32.65 -29.03 17.46
N GLY A 5 -33.73 -28.32 17.10
CA GLY A 5 -33.88 -27.71 15.77
C GLY A 5 -33.24 -26.33 15.57
N ARG A 6 -32.84 -25.62 16.64
CA ARG A 6 -32.31 -24.24 16.53
C ARG A 6 -30.79 -24.19 16.38
N ILE A 7 -30.06 -25.17 16.90
CA ILE A 7 -28.59 -25.17 16.92
C ILE A 7 -28.03 -25.57 15.54
N VAL A 8 -28.70 -26.48 14.82
CA VAL A 8 -28.28 -26.92 13.48
C VAL A 8 -28.43 -25.80 12.43
N ALA A 9 -29.45 -24.95 12.55
CA ALA A 9 -29.68 -23.85 11.61
C ALA A 9 -28.60 -22.74 11.69
N VAL A 10 -28.02 -22.50 12.87
CA VAL A 10 -26.97 -21.48 13.06
C VAL A 10 -25.62 -21.97 12.51
N ALA A 11 -25.30 -23.26 12.62
CA ALA A 11 -24.05 -23.82 12.10
C ALA A 11 -23.97 -23.81 10.56
N VAL A 12 -25.10 -24.03 9.87
CA VAL A 12 -25.16 -24.01 8.39
C VAL A 12 -25.05 -22.59 7.84
N ALA A 13 -25.57 -21.58 8.55
CA ALA A 13 -25.48 -20.17 8.14
C ALA A 13 -24.04 -19.61 8.26
N VAL A 14 -23.29 -20.03 9.28
CA VAL A 14 -21.88 -19.60 9.45
C VAL A 14 -20.97 -20.26 8.40
N ALA A 15 -21.20 -21.54 8.07
CA ALA A 15 -20.46 -22.22 7.01
C ALA A 15 -20.74 -21.66 5.60
N ALA A 16 -21.98 -21.21 5.34
CA ALA A 16 -22.31 -20.57 4.07
C ALA A 16 -21.69 -19.16 3.93
N MET A 17 -21.55 -18.41 5.03
CA MET A 17 -20.92 -17.08 5.01
C MET A 17 -19.38 -17.15 4.94
N THR A 18 -18.74 -18.18 5.51
CA THR A 18 -17.30 -18.39 5.31
C THR A 18 -16.98 -18.89 3.90
N VAL A 19 -17.81 -19.76 3.31
CA VAL A 19 -17.65 -20.17 1.90
C VAL A 19 -17.96 -19.02 0.94
N ALA A 20 -18.92 -18.14 1.22
CA ALA A 20 -19.18 -16.96 0.40
C ALA A 20 -18.05 -15.92 0.47
N ALA A 21 -17.43 -15.71 1.63
CA ALA A 21 -16.27 -14.81 1.77
C ALA A 21 -14.99 -15.40 1.14
N LEU A 22 -14.81 -16.73 1.16
CA LEU A 22 -13.73 -17.38 0.42
C LEU A 22 -14.01 -17.45 -1.09
N ALA A 23 -15.29 -17.52 -1.51
CA ALA A 23 -15.69 -17.50 -2.92
C ALA A 23 -15.53 -16.10 -3.55
N THR A 24 -15.82 -15.02 -2.82
CA THR A 24 -15.61 -13.66 -3.34
C THR A 24 -14.12 -13.30 -3.45
N ALA A 25 -13.26 -13.86 -2.60
CA ALA A 25 -11.80 -13.74 -2.75
C ALA A 25 -11.26 -14.55 -3.96
N SER A 26 -11.88 -15.68 -4.30
CA SER A 26 -11.41 -16.57 -5.37
C SER A 26 -12.00 -16.27 -6.76
N LEU A 27 -13.14 -15.58 -6.87
CA LEU A 27 -13.69 -15.14 -8.16
C LEU A 27 -13.08 -13.86 -8.73
N ARG A 28 -12.23 -13.15 -7.96
CA ARG A 28 -11.41 -12.05 -8.50
C ARG A 28 -10.26 -12.52 -9.40
N SER A 29 -10.03 -13.84 -9.46
CA SER A 29 -8.86 -14.46 -10.10
C SER A 29 -9.06 -14.83 -11.59
N LEU A 30 -10.18 -14.46 -12.22
CA LEU A 30 -10.51 -14.94 -13.58
C LEU A 30 -10.42 -13.88 -14.70
N ALA A 31 -10.07 -12.64 -14.36
CA ALA A 31 -9.64 -11.64 -15.33
C ALA A 31 -8.22 -11.20 -14.94
N GLY A 32 -7.35 -10.94 -15.92
CA GLY A 32 -5.95 -10.53 -15.70
C GLY A 32 -5.78 -9.63 -14.47
N GLY A 33 -5.19 -10.20 -13.42
CA GLY A 33 -5.04 -9.52 -12.13
C GLY A 33 -3.85 -8.59 -12.17
N LEU A 34 -3.84 -7.55 -11.34
CA LEU A 34 -2.65 -6.74 -11.14
C LEU A 34 -1.71 -7.43 -10.12
N GLU A 35 -0.43 -7.12 -10.21
CA GLU A 35 0.58 -7.46 -9.21
C GLU A 35 1.41 -6.22 -8.88
N LEU A 36 1.74 -6.07 -7.61
CA LEU A 36 2.72 -5.11 -7.12
C LEU A 36 4.08 -5.78 -7.11
N VAL A 37 5.06 -5.13 -7.73
CA VAL A 37 6.41 -5.66 -7.88
C VAL A 37 7.42 -4.63 -7.42
N VAL A 38 8.35 -5.06 -6.57
CA VAL A 38 9.57 -4.30 -6.26
C VAL A 38 10.75 -4.94 -6.99
N SER A 39 11.53 -4.14 -7.70
CA SER A 39 12.72 -4.59 -8.44
C SER A 39 13.88 -3.61 -8.33
N VAL A 40 15.09 -4.13 -8.52
CA VAL A 40 16.29 -3.30 -8.69
C VAL A 40 16.27 -2.64 -10.07
N GLN A 41 16.54 -1.34 -10.15
CA GLN A 41 16.43 -0.57 -11.39
C GLN A 41 17.53 -0.91 -12.41
N SER A 42 18.73 -1.29 -11.95
CA SER A 42 19.89 -1.52 -12.81
C SER A 42 19.80 -2.83 -13.60
N ASP A 43 19.25 -3.89 -13.01
CA ASP A 43 19.21 -5.24 -13.59
C ASP A 43 17.80 -5.85 -13.70
N GLY A 44 16.77 -5.19 -13.15
CA GLY A 44 15.38 -5.67 -13.17
C GLY A 44 15.12 -6.85 -12.24
N ARG A 45 16.06 -7.24 -11.37
CA ARG A 45 15.89 -8.34 -10.43
C ARG A 45 14.72 -8.04 -9.49
N ARG A 46 13.72 -8.92 -9.51
CA ARG A 46 12.53 -8.83 -8.64
C ARG A 46 12.90 -9.22 -7.21
N LEU A 47 12.52 -8.37 -6.27
CA LEU A 47 12.74 -8.55 -4.84
C LEU A 47 11.45 -8.97 -4.13
N LEU A 48 10.31 -8.45 -4.59
CA LEU A 48 8.97 -8.72 -4.05
C LEU A 48 7.97 -8.81 -5.19
N SER A 49 6.99 -9.70 -5.05
CA SER A 49 5.80 -9.70 -5.90
C SER A 49 4.58 -10.17 -5.11
N VAL A 50 3.53 -9.36 -5.10
CA VAL A 50 2.26 -9.70 -4.44
C VAL A 50 1.07 -9.35 -5.34
N PRO A 51 -0.06 -10.07 -5.24
CA PRO A 51 -1.29 -9.67 -5.92
C PRO A 51 -1.74 -8.27 -5.51
N ALA A 52 -2.26 -7.51 -6.48
CA ALA A 52 -2.84 -6.19 -6.27
C ALA A 52 -4.14 -6.05 -7.10
N ALA A 53 -4.94 -5.05 -6.77
CA ALA A 53 -6.18 -4.72 -7.45
C ALA A 53 -6.34 -3.21 -7.59
N ALA A 54 -7.11 -2.81 -8.60
CA ALA A 54 -7.56 -1.43 -8.71
C ALA A 54 -8.37 -1.03 -7.46
N GLY A 55 -8.08 0.15 -6.92
CA GLY A 55 -8.66 0.64 -5.67
C GLY A 55 -7.94 0.18 -4.41
N ASP A 56 -6.89 -0.65 -4.50
CA ASP A 56 -6.02 -0.91 -3.35
C ASP A 56 -5.29 0.36 -2.93
N ARG A 57 -5.03 0.48 -1.63
CA ARG A 57 -4.27 1.58 -1.03
C ARG A 57 -2.84 1.14 -0.74
N LEU A 58 -1.90 1.76 -1.42
CA LEU A 58 -0.46 1.61 -1.18
C LEU A 58 0.01 2.73 -0.24
N GLU A 59 0.89 2.38 0.69
CA GLU A 59 1.48 3.31 1.65
C GLU A 59 2.98 3.13 1.71
N PHE A 60 3.70 4.25 1.66
CA PHE A 60 5.10 4.33 2.05
C PHE A 60 5.22 5.11 3.35
N GLU A 61 5.86 4.49 4.34
CA GLU A 61 6.25 5.13 5.59
C GLU A 61 7.77 5.35 5.58
N TRP A 62 8.16 6.61 5.70
CA TRP A 62 9.53 7.07 5.73
C TRP A 62 9.89 7.64 7.09
N ILE A 63 11.17 7.53 7.46
CA ILE A 63 11.78 8.27 8.56
C ILE A 63 12.75 9.29 7.99
N HIS A 64 12.52 10.57 8.27
CA HIS A 64 13.40 11.64 7.79
C HIS A 64 14.77 11.56 8.49
N SER A 65 15.87 11.58 7.73
CA SER A 65 17.20 11.19 8.25
C SER A 65 17.83 12.18 9.24
N VAL A 66 17.47 13.47 9.18
CA VAL A 66 18.06 14.49 10.07
C VAL A 66 17.20 14.64 11.33
N GLU A 67 15.92 14.95 11.16
CA GLU A 67 15.00 15.24 12.25
C GLU A 67 14.28 14.01 12.82
N HIS A 68 14.42 12.83 12.20
CA HIS A 68 13.89 11.54 12.69
C HIS A 68 12.37 11.52 12.92
N PHE A 69 11.60 12.32 12.17
CA PHE A 69 10.14 12.28 12.19
C PHE A 69 9.58 11.37 11.09
N PRO A 70 8.36 10.80 11.28
CA PRO A 70 7.70 10.00 10.27
C PRO A 70 7.08 10.85 9.15
N TRP A 71 7.12 10.31 7.93
CA TRP A 71 6.48 10.84 6.74
C TRP A 71 5.71 9.71 6.05
N PHE A 72 4.43 9.93 5.75
CA PHE A 72 3.58 8.97 5.07
C PHE A 72 3.17 9.47 3.70
N GLU A 73 3.22 8.60 2.69
CA GLU A 73 2.63 8.84 1.36
C GLU A 73 1.61 7.77 1.04
N TYR A 74 0.40 8.18 0.68
CA TYR A 74 -0.72 7.29 0.39
C TYR A 74 -1.12 7.37 -1.07
N PHE A 75 -1.15 6.21 -1.72
CA PHE A 75 -1.47 6.07 -3.13
C PHE A 75 -2.68 5.16 -3.33
N ASP A 76 -3.49 5.47 -4.34
CA ASP A 76 -4.47 4.54 -4.88
C ASP A 76 -3.91 3.81 -6.10
N VAL A 77 -4.20 2.52 -6.22
CA VAL A 77 -3.91 1.75 -7.44
C VAL A 77 -5.01 2.00 -8.49
N ALA A 78 -4.63 2.53 -9.65
CA ALA A 78 -5.55 2.76 -10.76
C ALA A 78 -5.81 1.46 -11.56
N PRO A 79 -6.95 1.34 -12.29
CA PRO A 79 -7.25 0.18 -13.14
C PRO A 79 -6.16 -0.20 -14.16
N GLY A 80 -5.36 0.77 -14.61
CA GLY A 80 -4.26 0.57 -15.56
C GLY A 80 -2.91 0.20 -14.93
N GLY A 81 -2.82 0.06 -13.61
CA GLY A 81 -1.55 -0.18 -12.90
C GLY A 81 -0.72 1.08 -12.62
N ALA A 82 -1.23 2.27 -12.91
CA ALA A 82 -0.65 3.48 -12.35
C ALA A 82 -0.96 3.59 -10.85
N ILE A 83 -0.13 4.33 -10.11
CA ILE A 83 -0.38 4.70 -8.72
C ILE A 83 -0.68 6.19 -8.66
N VAL A 84 -1.65 6.60 -7.85
CA VAL A 84 -2.10 7.99 -7.73
C VAL A 84 -1.85 8.46 -6.31
N LEU A 85 -0.92 9.40 -6.11
CA LEU A 85 -0.64 9.99 -4.82
C LEU A 85 -1.82 10.87 -4.39
N ARG A 86 -2.47 10.51 -3.29
CA ARG A 86 -3.65 11.21 -2.76
C ARG A 86 -3.31 12.16 -1.63
N GLU A 87 -2.49 11.67 -0.71
CA GLU A 87 -2.23 12.32 0.55
C GLU A 87 -0.78 12.11 0.99
N THR A 88 -0.20 13.16 1.56
CA THR A 88 1.10 13.11 2.24
C THR A 88 0.92 13.64 3.67
N ARG A 89 1.41 12.91 4.68
CA ARG A 89 1.40 13.33 6.09
C ARG A 89 2.82 13.46 6.60
N ILE A 90 3.15 14.58 7.23
CA ILE A 90 4.52 14.87 7.69
C ILE A 90 4.49 15.26 9.17
N GLY A 91 5.23 14.52 10.00
CA GLY A 91 5.23 14.69 11.46
C GLY A 91 6.11 15.83 11.98
N GLY A 92 6.59 16.71 11.10
CA GLY A 92 7.50 17.79 11.47
C GLY A 92 7.61 18.87 10.39
N PHE A 93 8.22 19.99 10.79
CA PHE A 93 8.59 21.08 9.89
C PHE A 93 10.11 21.10 9.78
N GLY A 94 10.64 21.08 8.56
CA GLY A 94 12.08 21.01 8.31
C GLY A 94 12.45 21.42 6.87
N ALA A 95 13.74 21.48 6.57
CA ALA A 95 14.19 21.78 5.21
C ALA A 95 13.76 20.68 4.24
N GLY A 96 13.14 21.04 3.11
CA GLY A 96 12.64 20.08 2.11
C GLY A 96 11.19 19.65 2.27
N VAL A 97 10.51 20.07 3.35
CA VAL A 97 9.05 19.91 3.46
C VAL A 97 8.38 20.89 2.47
N PRO A 98 7.54 20.42 1.52
CA PRO A 98 6.89 21.30 0.56
C PRO A 98 5.99 22.30 1.27
N TYR A 99 6.14 23.60 0.99
CA TYR A 99 5.31 24.63 1.62
C TYR A 99 3.84 24.50 1.20
N GLU A 100 3.57 24.07 -0.04
CA GLU A 100 2.23 23.80 -0.58
C GLU A 100 2.29 22.59 -1.52
N ARG A 101 1.48 21.56 -1.25
CA ARG A 101 1.28 20.39 -2.12
C ARG A 101 -0.20 20.02 -2.12
N GLY A 102 -0.75 19.76 -3.29
CA GLY A 102 -2.18 19.47 -3.45
C GLY A 102 -3.08 20.69 -3.27
N THR A 103 -4.38 20.45 -3.07
CA THR A 103 -5.41 21.51 -2.99
C THR A 103 -5.72 21.95 -1.56
N SER A 104 -5.23 21.23 -0.55
CA SER A 104 -5.47 21.53 0.86
C SER A 104 -4.30 21.14 1.74
N ALA A 105 -4.04 21.95 2.77
CA ALA A 105 -3.10 21.68 3.84
C ALA A 105 -3.78 21.92 5.19
N ARG A 106 -3.63 20.98 6.13
CA ARG A 106 -4.21 21.06 7.48
C ARG A 106 -3.30 20.40 8.50
N VAL A 107 -3.52 20.70 9.77
CA VAL A 107 -2.86 19.98 10.87
C VAL A 107 -3.86 18.98 11.47
N GLU A 108 -3.48 17.71 11.54
CA GLU A 108 -4.26 16.62 12.13
C GLU A 108 -3.31 15.72 12.93
N ASP A 109 -3.62 15.46 14.21
CA ASP A 109 -2.89 14.53 15.09
C ASP A 109 -1.36 14.76 15.13
N GLY A 110 -0.92 16.02 15.06
CA GLY A 110 0.49 16.39 15.06
C GLY A 110 1.18 16.28 13.69
N PHE A 111 0.44 15.94 12.63
CA PHE A 111 0.91 15.91 11.26
C PHE A 111 0.43 17.11 10.47
N VAL A 112 1.29 17.63 9.59
CA VAL A 112 0.85 18.43 8.45
C VAL A 112 0.36 17.47 7.37
N VAL A 113 -0.89 17.60 6.98
CA VAL A 113 -1.54 16.74 6.00
C VAL A 113 -1.85 17.53 4.74
N TYR A 114 -1.25 17.10 3.64
CA TYR A 114 -1.50 17.58 2.28
C TYR A 114 -2.43 16.61 1.58
N SER A 115 -3.62 17.05 1.18
CA SER A 115 -4.62 16.21 0.51
C SER A 115 -5.03 16.80 -0.84
N GLY A 116 -5.56 15.96 -1.72
CA GLY A 116 -5.96 16.36 -3.08
C GLY A 116 -4.76 16.65 -3.96
N ILE A 117 -3.71 15.82 -3.84
CA ILE A 117 -2.50 15.89 -4.66
C ILE A 117 -2.79 15.35 -6.07
N ASP A 118 -3.45 14.20 -6.15
CA ASP A 118 -3.93 13.53 -7.38
C ASP A 118 -2.87 13.35 -8.48
N GLU A 119 -1.60 13.22 -8.08
CA GLU A 119 -0.48 13.04 -9.00
C GLU A 119 -0.34 11.57 -9.38
N THR A 120 -0.27 11.29 -10.67
CA THR A 120 -0.25 9.93 -11.20
C THR A 120 1.16 9.52 -11.63
N PHE A 121 1.62 8.37 -11.16
CA PHE A 121 2.92 7.80 -11.47
C PHE A 121 2.79 6.41 -12.11
N PRO A 122 3.60 6.08 -13.14
CA PRO A 122 3.67 4.73 -13.68
C PRO A 122 4.42 3.76 -12.75
N SER A 123 5.20 4.30 -11.82
CA SER A 123 6.01 3.55 -10.85
C SER A 123 6.55 4.50 -9.79
N TYR A 124 6.83 3.98 -8.60
CA TYR A 124 7.51 4.71 -7.54
C TYR A 124 8.99 4.31 -7.49
N ARG A 125 9.92 5.28 -7.52
CA ARG A 125 11.37 5.02 -7.56
C ARG A 125 12.06 5.67 -6.38
N TRP A 126 12.98 4.95 -5.74
CA TRP A 126 13.74 5.45 -4.59
C TRP A 126 15.12 4.80 -4.49
N ILE A 127 16.01 5.40 -3.69
CA ILE A 127 17.22 4.74 -3.21
C ILE A 127 16.91 4.14 -1.85
N ASN A 128 17.05 2.83 -1.71
CA ASN A 128 16.66 2.16 -0.48
C ASN A 128 17.66 2.40 0.64
N SER A 129 17.13 2.84 1.78
CA SER A 129 17.84 2.86 3.05
C SER A 129 17.16 1.91 4.02
N GLN A 130 17.95 1.11 4.74
CA GLN A 130 17.44 0.16 5.72
C GLN A 130 16.81 0.84 6.94
N THR A 131 17.06 2.13 7.14
CA THR A 131 16.56 2.92 8.26
C THR A 131 15.57 3.99 7.84
N ALA A 132 15.63 4.49 6.59
CA ALA A 132 14.74 5.55 6.14
C ALA A 132 13.40 5.02 5.62
N VAL A 133 13.34 3.78 5.11
CA VAL A 133 12.08 3.12 4.74
C VAL A 133 11.61 2.30 5.94
N ALA A 134 10.65 2.82 6.71
CA ALA A 134 10.11 2.10 7.86
C ALA A 134 9.20 0.94 7.42
N ALA A 135 8.32 1.19 6.45
CA ALA A 135 7.40 0.20 5.91
C ALA A 135 6.90 0.57 4.50
N ILE A 136 6.63 -0.46 3.72
CA ILE A 136 5.83 -0.42 2.50
C ILE A 136 4.62 -1.33 2.74
N SER A 137 3.41 -0.79 2.64
CA SER A 137 2.19 -1.50 3.00
C SER A 137 1.15 -1.45 1.87
N LEU A 138 0.34 -2.50 1.77
CA LEU A 138 -0.81 -2.57 0.87
C LEU A 138 -2.06 -2.93 1.66
N ASN A 139 -3.08 -2.07 1.61
CA ASN A 139 -4.31 -2.18 2.39
C ASN A 139 -4.05 -2.39 3.90
N GLY A 140 -3.04 -1.70 4.44
CA GLY A 140 -2.62 -1.81 5.85
C GLY A 140 -1.78 -3.05 6.19
N ASN A 141 -1.54 -3.95 5.24
CA ASN A 141 -0.65 -5.09 5.46
C ASN A 141 0.77 -4.72 5.05
N VAL A 142 1.72 -4.82 5.98
CA VAL A 142 3.14 -4.57 5.71
C VAL A 142 3.67 -5.63 4.74
N LEU A 143 4.18 -5.19 3.60
CA LEU A 143 4.76 -6.06 2.57
C LEU A 143 6.28 -6.20 2.74
N ALA A 144 6.96 -5.10 3.06
CA ALA A 144 8.40 -5.06 3.27
C ALA A 144 8.79 -3.86 4.14
N ARG A 145 9.93 -3.96 4.80
CA ARG A 145 10.65 -2.85 5.44
C ARG A 145 11.92 -2.55 4.66
N GLY A 146 12.52 -1.37 4.88
CA GLY A 146 13.80 -1.04 4.28
C GLY A 146 14.89 -2.08 4.60
N SER A 147 14.86 -2.65 5.80
CA SER A 147 15.76 -3.70 6.28
C SER A 147 15.66 -5.01 5.49
N ASP A 148 14.52 -5.26 4.85
CA ASP A 148 14.28 -6.49 4.08
C ASP A 148 14.81 -6.38 2.63
N LEU A 149 15.22 -5.17 2.25
CA LEU A 149 15.64 -4.83 0.89
C LEU A 149 17.13 -4.42 0.84
N PRO A 150 17.80 -4.53 -0.33
CA PRO A 150 19.20 -4.14 -0.48
C PRO A 150 19.46 -2.69 -0.08
N HIS A 151 20.53 -2.44 0.67
CA HIS A 151 20.90 -1.10 1.10
C HIS A 151 21.61 -0.32 -0.01
N HIS A 152 21.32 0.97 -0.15
CA HIS A 152 21.90 1.88 -1.15
C HIS A 152 21.70 1.46 -2.60
N GLU A 153 20.66 0.68 -2.86
CA GLU A 153 20.27 0.28 -4.22
C GLU A 153 19.11 1.14 -4.72
N ALA A 154 19.12 1.43 -6.02
CA ALA A 154 18.02 2.10 -6.70
C ALA A 154 16.90 1.08 -6.97
N LEU A 155 15.75 1.26 -6.31
CA LEU A 155 14.60 0.36 -6.40
C LEU A 155 13.42 1.04 -7.09
N GLU A 156 12.58 0.22 -7.73
CA GLU A 156 11.34 0.63 -8.37
C GLU A 156 10.21 -0.27 -7.88
N LEU A 157 9.07 0.34 -7.54
CA LEU A 157 7.80 -0.31 -7.30
C LEU A 157 6.87 0.00 -8.47
N ARG A 158 6.31 -1.04 -9.09
CA ARG A 158 5.34 -0.92 -10.18
C ARG A 158 4.15 -1.84 -9.93
N ILE A 159 2.96 -1.36 -10.29
CA ILE A 159 1.78 -2.22 -10.46
C ILE A 159 1.69 -2.61 -11.93
N GLN A 160 1.66 -3.91 -12.21
CA GLN A 160 1.62 -4.43 -13.58
C GLN A 160 0.63 -5.58 -13.72
N GLN A 161 0.31 -5.95 -14.96
CA GLN A 161 -0.50 -7.13 -15.23
C GLN A 161 0.25 -8.40 -14.80
N ARG A 162 -0.41 -9.25 -14.01
CA ARG A 162 0.10 -10.54 -13.58
C ARG A 162 0.22 -11.44 -14.82
N ARG A 163 1.43 -11.91 -15.08
CA ARG A 163 1.72 -12.86 -16.16
C ARG A 163 1.33 -14.29 -15.78
#